data_AF-A0A3D5CPK7-F1
#
_entry.id   AF-A0A3D5CPK7-F1
#
_cell.length_a   1.000
_cell.length_b   1.000
_cell.length_c   1.000
_cell.angle_alpha   90.00
_cell.angle_beta   90.00
_cell.angle_gamma   90.00
#
_symmetry.space_group_name_H-M   'P 1'
#
loop_
_entity.id
_entity.type
_entity.pdbx_description
1 polymer ?
#
loop_
_entity_poly.entity_id
_entity_poly.type
_entity_poly.pdbx_seq_one_letter_code
_entity_poly.pdbx_strand_id
1 'polypeptide(L)'
;MTQWKGTKAIIRDVIIVWILTTIGGFLVGFQASVSGGLGATTTALALSNMLLGTIAFCISGCMTQEARWKHLAIVATFCWLTSILNVIVGFLTIEAWIFSIVWILLWAGLGGGLSFIIKPKIKD
;
A
#
# COMPACT_ATOMS: atom_id res chain seq x y z
N MET A 1 20.25 19.59 7.53
CA MET A 1 18.87 19.61 8.08
C MET A 1 17.84 18.97 7.11
N THR A 2 18.17 17.87 6.43
CA THR A 2 17.32 17.21 5.43
C THR A 2 16.64 15.92 5.94
N GLN A 3 17.16 15.32 7.00
CA GLN A 3 16.67 14.05 7.57
C GLN A 3 15.22 14.15 8.13
N TRP A 4 14.83 15.30 8.70
CA TRP A 4 13.53 15.46 9.37
C TRP A 4 12.33 15.61 8.41
N LYS A 5 12.57 16.03 7.15
CA LYS A 5 11.51 16.12 6.13
C LYS A 5 11.17 14.76 5.54
N GLY A 6 12.18 13.89 5.37
CA GLY A 6 12.02 12.54 4.86
C GLY A 6 11.15 11.66 5.76
N THR A 7 11.43 11.63 7.07
CA THR A 7 10.69 10.79 8.03
C THR A 7 9.20 11.15 8.10
N LYS A 8 8.86 12.45 8.09
CA LYS A 8 7.47 12.90 8.07
C LYS A 8 6.74 12.48 6.78
N ALA A 9 7.43 12.54 5.64
CA ALA A 9 6.86 12.09 4.37
C ALA A 9 6.63 10.57 4.36
N ILE A 10 7.56 9.78 4.93
CA ILE A 10 7.42 8.32 5.06
C ILE A 10 6.19 7.99 5.91
N ILE A 11 6.05 8.60 7.09
CA ILE A 11 4.92 8.34 7.99
C ILE A 11 3.59 8.72 7.32
N ARG A 12 3.51 9.88 6.67
CA ARG A 12 2.32 10.30 5.91
C ARG A 12 1.95 9.26 4.85
N ASP A 13 2.93 8.79 4.09
CA ASP A 13 2.67 7.86 2.99
C ASP A 13 2.24 6.48 3.51
N VAL A 14 2.83 5.99 4.60
CA VAL A 14 2.39 4.77 5.28
C VAL A 14 0.95 4.91 5.78
N ILE A 15 0.59 6.06 6.37
CA ILE A 15 -0.78 6.35 6.81
C ILE A 15 -1.76 6.34 5.63
N ILE A 16 -1.38 6.95 4.49
CA ILE A 16 -2.22 6.95 3.28
C ILE A 16 -2.49 5.53 2.79
N VAL A 17 -1.45 4.68 2.71
CA VAL A 17 -1.60 3.27 2.31
C VAL A 17 -2.52 2.53 3.28
N TRP A 18 -2.33 2.72 4.59
CA TRP A 18 -3.17 2.10 5.62
C TRP A 18 -4.63 2.52 5.52
N ILE A 19 -4.92 3.81 5.42
CA ILE A 19 -6.29 4.32 5.32
C ILE A 19 -6.97 3.76 4.07
N LEU A 20 -6.32 3.84 2.90
CA LEU A 20 -6.91 3.38 1.64
C LEU A 20 -7.17 1.88 1.64
N THR A 21 -6.20 1.07 2.09
CA THR A 21 -6.37 -0.39 2.15
C THR A 21 -7.38 -0.81 3.21
N THR A 22 -7.46 -0.10 4.34
CA THR A 22 -8.45 -0.37 5.39
C THR A 22 -9.87 -0.06 4.91
N ILE A 23 -10.07 1.08 4.23
CA ILE A 23 -11.36 1.42 3.62
C ILE A 23 -11.74 0.37 2.58
N GLY A 24 -10.79 -0.03 1.73
CA GLY A 24 -10.98 -1.09 0.74
C GLY A 24 -11.40 -2.41 1.34
N GLY A 25 -10.72 -2.84 2.41
CA GLY A 25 -11.03 -4.07 3.13
C GLY A 25 -12.36 -3.99 3.86
N PHE A 26 -12.67 -2.85 4.48
CA PHE A 26 -13.94 -2.62 5.17
C PHE A 26 -15.12 -2.67 4.21
N LEU A 27 -15.04 -2.01 3.05
CA LEU A 27 -16.11 -2.02 2.04
C LEU A 27 -16.37 -3.44 1.50
N VAL A 28 -15.30 -4.20 1.22
CA VAL A 28 -15.44 -5.59 0.76
C VAL A 28 -16.02 -6.48 1.86
N GLY A 29 -15.57 -6.32 3.10
CA GLY A 29 -16.08 -7.07 4.26
C GLY A 29 -17.55 -6.75 4.56
N PHE A 30 -17.94 -5.47 4.46
CA PHE A 30 -19.31 -5.02 4.62
C PHE A 30 -20.21 -5.56 3.51
N GLN A 31 -19.76 -5.53 2.26
CA GLN A 31 -20.52 -6.13 1.16
C GLN A 31 -20.71 -7.64 1.37
N ALA A 32 -19.68 -8.34 1.84
CA ALA A 32 -19.74 -9.76 2.11
C ALA A 32 -20.74 -10.12 3.23
N SER A 33 -20.84 -9.30 4.27
CA SER A 33 -21.82 -9.53 5.35
C SER A 33 -23.26 -9.34 4.88
N VAL A 34 -23.51 -8.46 3.92
CA VAL A 34 -24.85 -8.21 3.35
C VAL A 34 -25.24 -9.26 2.30
N SER A 35 -24.29 -9.75 1.52
CA SER A 35 -24.56 -10.62 0.36
C SER A 35 -24.32 -12.13 0.59
N GLY A 36 -23.76 -12.52 1.75
CA GLY A 36 -23.61 -13.93 2.17
C GLY A 36 -22.62 -14.77 1.35
N GLY A 37 -22.01 -14.22 0.31
CA GLY A 37 -21.12 -14.94 -0.61
C GLY A 37 -19.64 -14.88 -0.21
N LEU A 38 -19.21 -15.78 0.68
CA LEU A 38 -17.82 -15.87 1.19
C LEU A 38 -16.75 -16.06 0.11
N GLY A 39 -17.05 -16.78 -0.99
CA GLY A 39 -16.09 -17.08 -2.06
C GLY A 39 -15.76 -15.89 -2.98
N ALA A 40 -16.73 -14.99 -3.21
CA ALA A 40 -16.50 -13.77 -3.98
C ALA A 40 -15.69 -12.73 -3.17
N THR A 41 -15.68 -12.87 -1.84
CA THR A 41 -15.05 -11.91 -0.92
C THR A 41 -13.53 -11.92 -1.03
N THR A 42 -12.88 -13.07 -1.18
CA THR A 42 -11.41 -13.15 -1.19
C THR A 42 -10.80 -12.51 -2.43
N THR A 43 -11.38 -12.78 -3.60
CA THR A 43 -10.95 -12.17 -4.88
C THR A 43 -11.24 -10.67 -4.90
N ALA A 44 -12.42 -10.26 -4.41
CA ALA A 44 -12.76 -8.84 -4.29
C ALA A 44 -11.82 -8.10 -3.33
N LEU A 45 -11.42 -8.74 -2.22
CA LEU A 45 -10.48 -8.17 -1.25
C LEU A 45 -9.08 -8.02 -1.85
N ALA A 46 -8.60 -9.04 -2.57
CA ALA A 46 -7.32 -8.98 -3.25
C ALA A 46 -7.28 -7.88 -4.32
N LEU A 47 -8.35 -7.77 -5.13
CA LEU A 47 -8.47 -6.71 -6.15
C LEU A 47 -8.57 -5.31 -5.52
N SER A 48 -9.32 -5.17 -4.43
CA SER A 48 -9.45 -3.92 -3.68
C SER A 48 -8.09 -3.47 -3.13
N ASN A 49 -7.36 -4.37 -2.48
CA ASN A 49 -6.01 -4.09 -1.97
C ASN A 49 -5.02 -3.79 -3.10
N MET A 50 -5.11 -4.49 -4.23
CA MET A 50 -4.26 -4.22 -5.39
C MET A 50 -4.50 -2.81 -5.95
N LEU A 51 -5.77 -2.46 -6.21
CA LEU A 51 -6.14 -1.15 -6.77
C LEU A 51 -5.78 -0.01 -5.80
N LEU A 52 -6.26 -0.10 -4.55
CA LEU A 52 -6.08 0.95 -3.56
C LEU A 52 -4.64 1.06 -3.09
N GLY A 53 -3.92 -0.07 -2.97
CA GLY A 53 -2.48 -0.11 -2.72
C GLY A 53 -1.69 0.57 -3.83
N THR A 54 -1.98 0.23 -5.10
CA THR A 54 -1.31 0.86 -6.26
C THR A 54 -1.58 2.37 -6.31
N ILE A 55 -2.81 2.82 -6.04
CA ILE A 55 -3.16 4.24 -5.97
C ILE A 55 -2.43 4.92 -4.82
N ALA A 56 -2.39 4.31 -3.63
CA ALA A 56 -1.70 4.86 -2.46
C ALA A 56 -0.19 5.06 -2.73
N PHE A 57 0.46 4.04 -3.31
CA PHE A 57 1.87 4.13 -3.70
C PHE A 57 2.09 5.12 -4.85
N CYS A 58 1.15 5.28 -5.77
CA CYS A 58 1.19 6.30 -6.82
C CYS A 58 1.14 7.71 -6.24
N ILE A 59 0.22 7.98 -5.30
CA ILE A 59 0.11 9.26 -4.60
C ILE A 59 1.41 9.57 -3.84
N SER A 60 1.94 8.59 -3.08
CA SER A 60 3.23 8.71 -2.39
C SER A 60 4.37 9.03 -3.36
N GLY A 61 4.44 8.36 -4.51
CA GLY A 61 5.43 8.61 -5.56
C GLY A 61 5.34 10.02 -6.15
N CYS A 62 4.12 10.51 -6.43
CA CYS A 62 3.88 11.85 -6.95
C CYS A 62 4.31 12.96 -5.98
N MET A 63 4.13 12.74 -4.67
CA MET A 63 4.47 13.70 -3.62
C MET A 63 5.97 13.76 -3.31
N THR A 64 6.77 12.81 -3.79
CA THR A 64 8.21 12.74 -3.47
C THR A 64 9.05 13.37 -4.58
N GLN A 65 9.92 14.32 -4.23
CA GLN A 65 10.84 15.01 -5.17
C GLN A 65 12.26 14.41 -5.21
N GLU A 66 12.70 13.73 -4.14
CA GLU A 66 14.04 13.11 -4.05
C GLU A 66 14.07 11.68 -4.64
N ALA A 67 15.02 10.82 -4.23
CA ALA A 67 15.22 9.45 -4.70
C ALA A 67 13.96 8.56 -4.51
N ARG A 68 12.97 8.72 -5.39
CA ARG A 68 11.62 8.13 -5.35
C ARG A 68 11.64 6.63 -5.07
N TRP A 69 12.49 5.88 -5.76
CA TRP A 69 12.61 4.44 -5.59
C TRP A 69 13.08 4.04 -4.19
N LYS A 70 14.03 4.78 -3.59
CA LYS A 70 14.50 4.51 -2.22
C LYS A 70 13.40 4.84 -1.21
N HIS A 71 12.70 5.95 -1.41
CA HIS A 71 11.58 6.35 -0.54
C HIS A 71 10.43 5.34 -0.60
N LEU A 72 9.99 4.96 -1.81
CA LEU A 72 8.94 3.96 -2.01
C LEU A 72 9.32 2.59 -1.43
N ALA A 73 10.57 2.15 -1.57
CA ALA A 73 11.04 0.90 -0.97
C ALA A 73 10.95 0.94 0.57
N ILE A 74 11.32 2.07 1.19
CA ILE A 74 11.18 2.26 2.64
C ILE A 74 9.71 2.24 3.05
N VAL A 75 8.84 3.00 2.36
CA VAL A 75 7.39 3.03 2.64
C VAL A 75 6.79 1.62 2.49
N ALA A 76 7.13 0.89 1.44
CA ALA A 76 6.68 -0.49 1.22
C ALA A 76 7.13 -1.42 2.34
N THR A 77 8.38 -1.30 2.79
CA THR A 77 8.92 -2.09 3.90
C THR A 77 8.19 -1.78 5.21
N PHE A 78 7.92 -0.51 5.51
CA PHE A 78 7.15 -0.12 6.68
C PHE A 78 5.70 -0.59 6.60
N CYS A 79 5.05 -0.52 5.43
CA CYS A 79 3.73 -1.08 5.22
C CYS A 79 3.71 -2.60 5.45
N TRP A 80 4.71 -3.32 4.95
CA TRP A 80 4.82 -4.76 5.20
C TRP A 80 5.04 -5.08 6.68
N LEU A 81 5.94 -4.36 7.36
CA LEU A 81 6.17 -4.52 8.80
C LEU A 81 4.91 -4.24 9.62
N THR A 82 4.24 -3.12 9.35
CA THR A 82 3.02 -2.75 10.07
C THR A 82 1.88 -3.73 9.78
N SER A 83 1.84 -4.36 8.59
CA SER A 83 0.83 -5.36 8.26
C SER A 83 0.88 -6.61 9.14
N ILE A 84 1.93 -6.80 9.95
CA ILE A 84 1.97 -7.85 10.99
C ILE A 84 0.84 -7.69 12.02
N LEU A 85 0.30 -6.47 12.19
CA LEU A 85 -0.87 -6.23 13.03
C LEU A 85 -2.08 -7.06 12.55
N ASN A 86 -2.20 -7.31 11.24
CA ASN A 86 -3.26 -8.17 10.71
C ASN A 86 -3.10 -9.62 11.14
N VAL A 87 -1.86 -10.07 11.38
CA VAL A 87 -1.58 -11.40 11.95
C VAL A 87 -1.93 -11.44 13.43
N ILE A 88 -1.54 -10.41 14.18
CA ILE A 88 -1.80 -10.31 15.62
C ILE A 88 -3.31 -10.28 15.92
N VAL A 89 -4.10 -9.59 15.08
CA VAL A 89 -5.56 -9.50 15.22
C VAL A 89 -6.28 -10.75 14.66
N GLY A 90 -5.56 -11.65 13.98
CA GLY A 90 -6.11 -12.91 13.47
C GLY A 90 -6.79 -12.80 12.10
N PHE A 91 -6.59 -11.70 11.37
CA PHE A 91 -7.11 -11.52 10.00
C PHE A 91 -6.24 -12.20 8.93
N LEU A 92 -4.96 -12.45 9.20
CA LEU A 92 -4.00 -13.02 8.25
C LEU A 92 -3.14 -14.08 8.91
N THR A 93 -2.78 -15.16 8.20
CA THR A 93 -1.82 -16.14 8.71
C THR A 93 -0.38 -15.64 8.60
N ILE A 94 0.52 -16.16 9.43
CA ILE A 94 1.96 -15.82 9.38
C ILE A 94 2.55 -16.11 8.00
N GLU A 95 2.18 -17.25 7.40
CA GLU A 95 2.62 -17.63 6.06
C GLU A 95 2.16 -16.62 5.01
N ALA A 96 0.87 -16.25 5.03
CA ALA A 96 0.33 -15.26 4.11
C ALA A 96 0.96 -13.87 4.31
N TRP A 97 1.33 -13.50 5.54
CA TRP A 97 2.07 -12.27 5.82
C TRP A 97 3.48 -12.28 5.22
N ILE A 98 4.21 -13.39 5.32
CA ILE A 98 5.54 -13.51 4.70
C ILE A 98 5.43 -13.36 3.18
N PHE A 99 4.49 -14.07 2.54
CA PHE A 99 4.30 -13.98 1.09
C PHE A 99 3.71 -12.63 0.62
N SER A 100 3.06 -11.87 1.51
CA SER A 100 2.47 -10.56 1.17
C SER A 100 3.52 -9.53 0.73
N ILE A 101 4.79 -9.69 1.12
CA ILE A 101 5.86 -8.76 0.74
C ILE A 101 6.02 -8.66 -0.78
N VAL A 102 5.86 -9.78 -1.50
CA VAL A 102 5.96 -9.83 -2.96
C VAL A 102 4.87 -8.97 -3.59
N TRP A 103 3.64 -9.08 -3.09
CA TRP A 103 2.51 -8.28 -3.56
C TRP A 103 2.66 -6.80 -3.26
N ILE A 104 3.11 -6.46 -2.05
CA ILE A 104 3.36 -5.06 -1.65
C ILE A 104 4.45 -4.43 -2.53
N LEU A 105 5.52 -5.17 -2.83
CA LEU A 105 6.58 -4.69 -3.73
C LEU A 105 6.09 -4.52 -5.17
N LEU A 106 5.24 -5.42 -5.67
CA LEU A 106 4.61 -5.28 -6.99
C LEU A 106 3.73 -4.03 -7.05
N TRP A 107 2.89 -3.78 -6.04
CA TRP A 107 2.04 -2.59 -6.01
C TRP A 107 2.85 -1.30 -5.84
N ALA A 108 3.91 -1.33 -5.03
CA ALA A 108 4.84 -0.22 -4.90
C ALA A 108 5.57 0.06 -6.22
N GLY A 109 5.98 -0.98 -6.95
CA GLY A 109 6.60 -0.88 -8.27
C GLY A 109 5.64 -0.31 -9.32
N LEU A 110 4.41 -0.81 -9.38
CA LEU A 110 3.37 -0.34 -10.31
C LEU A 110 2.95 1.10 -10.00
N GLY A 111 2.63 1.40 -8.74
CA GLY A 111 2.22 2.74 -8.30
C GLY A 111 3.38 3.74 -8.44
N GLY A 112 4.58 3.35 -8.03
CA GLY A 112 5.80 4.14 -8.23
C GLY A 112 6.09 4.40 -9.70
N GLY A 113 5.99 3.38 -10.56
CA GLY A 113 6.15 3.49 -12.01
C GLY A 113 5.13 4.45 -12.65
N LEU A 114 3.85 4.34 -12.30
CA LEU A 114 2.81 5.26 -12.76
C LEU A 114 3.09 6.72 -12.35
N SER A 115 3.65 6.94 -11.16
CA SER A 115 4.02 8.28 -10.69
C SER A 115 5.10 8.97 -11.55
N PHE A 116 5.95 8.19 -12.25
CA PHE A 116 6.93 8.74 -13.19
C PHE A 116 6.29 9.24 -14.47
N ILE A 117 5.21 8.60 -14.93
CA ILE A 117 4.46 9.02 -16.11
C ILE A 117 3.69 10.30 -15.80
N ILE A 118 3.04 10.37 -14.62
CA ILE A 118 2.21 11.50 -14.21
C ILE A 118 3.07 12.74 -13.89
N LYS A 119 4.19 12.55 -13.20
CA LYS A 119 5.10 13.62 -12.84
C LYS A 119 6.52 13.25 -13.25
N PRO A 120 6.88 13.50 -14.54
CA PRO A 120 8.22 13.24 -15.03
C PRO A 120 9.24 14.05 -14.23
N LYS A 121 10.42 13.47 -13.98
CA LYS A 121 11.55 14.27 -13.52
C LYS A 121 11.90 15.25 -14.64
N ILE A 122 11.73 16.55 -14.40
CA ILE A 122 12.32 17.57 -15.24
C ILE A 122 13.84 17.37 -15.12
N LYS A 123 14.48 17.10 -16.25
CA LYS A 123 15.93 17.05 -16.38
C LYS A 123 16.37 18.52 -16.41
N ASP A 124 16.94 18.99 -15.32
CA ASP A 124 17.76 20.22 -15.33
C ASP A 124 19.07 19.93 -16.09
#